data_AF-A0A1K1NZI8-F1
#
_entry.id   AF-A0A1K1NZI8-F1
#
_cell.length_a   1.000
_cell.length_b   1.000
_cell.length_c   1.000
_cell.angle_alpha   90.00
_cell.angle_beta   90.00
_cell.angle_gamma   90.00
#
_symmetry.space_group_name_H-M   'P 1'
#
loop_
_entity.id
_entity.type
_entity.pdbx_description
1 polymer ?
#
loop_
_entity_poly.entity_id
_entity_poly.type
_entity_poly.pdbx_seq_one_letter_code
_entity_poly.pdbx_strand_id
1 'polypeptide(L)'
;MPLSNTLATALLNQVFRNTAYTRPTTIYVALYTSNPTGADTGTEVTGGGYVRQAITFSAPTNDSYNEYNNKTGQLGTVTKPTSKNSAEIVFPIATADWGTITHIGLRDAATGGTLLSYDQINNPRTVLANDRLRLPIDAIIQTMR
;
A
#
# COMPACT_ATOMS: atom_id res chain seq x y z
N MET A 1 -1.35 6.56 1.27
CA MET A 1 -2.25 5.45 0.92
C MET A 1 -3.62 5.58 1.59
N PRO A 2 -4.73 5.74 0.83
CA PRO A 2 -6.09 5.50 1.33
C PRO A 2 -6.29 4.05 1.83
N LEU A 3 -7.17 3.89 2.83
CA LEU A 3 -7.60 2.57 3.31
C LEU A 3 -8.62 1.96 2.35
N SER A 4 -8.69 0.62 2.32
CA SER A 4 -9.83 -0.08 1.71
C SER A 4 -11.12 0.17 2.50
N ASN A 5 -12.26 -0.01 1.85
CA ASN A 5 -13.58 0.07 2.49
C ASN A 5 -13.71 -0.96 3.62
N THR A 6 -13.15 -2.16 3.41
CA THR A 6 -13.16 -3.24 4.39
C THR A 6 -12.37 -2.86 5.64
N LEU A 7 -11.14 -2.37 5.50
CA LEU A 7 -10.32 -1.97 6.65
C LEU A 7 -10.92 -0.74 7.35
N ALA A 8 -11.38 0.26 6.60
CA ALA A 8 -12.02 1.44 7.17
C ALA A 8 -13.24 1.06 8.03
N THR A 9 -14.08 0.15 7.52
CA THR A 9 -15.25 -0.37 8.24
C THR A 9 -14.84 -1.15 9.49
N ALA A 10 -13.83 -2.02 9.38
CA ALA A 10 -13.34 -2.80 10.51
C ALA A 10 -12.79 -1.91 11.63
N LEU A 11 -11.98 -0.90 11.29
CA LEU A 11 -11.43 0.05 12.27
C LEU A 11 -12.52 0.90 12.91
N LEU A 12 -13.54 1.33 12.15
CA LEU A 12 -14.67 2.08 12.69
C LEU A 12 -15.46 1.24 13.70
N ASN A 13 -15.77 -0.02 13.36
CA ASN A 13 -16.46 -0.92 14.28
C ASN A 13 -15.60 -1.28 15.50
N GLN A 14 -14.28 -1.41 15.32
CA GLN A 14 -13.36 -1.67 16.42
C GLN A 14 -13.36 -0.53 17.44
N VAL A 15 -13.20 0.71 16.97
CA VAL A 15 -13.05 1.89 17.84
C VAL A 15 -14.38 2.28 18.48
N PHE A 16 -15.47 2.32 17.71
CA PHE A 16 -16.73 2.93 18.16
C PHE A 16 -17.81 1.92 18.56
N ARG A 17 -17.62 0.62 18.24
CA ARG A 17 -18.59 -0.43 18.55
C ARG A 17 -18.00 -1.61 19.29
N ASN A 18 -16.73 -1.52 19.71
CA ASN A 18 -16.01 -2.58 20.43
C ASN A 18 -16.09 -3.95 19.71
N THR A 19 -16.18 -3.95 18.39
CA THR A 19 -16.13 -5.17 17.59
C THR A 19 -14.68 -5.60 17.42
N ALA A 20 -14.36 -6.84 17.78
CA ALA A 20 -13.00 -7.34 17.63
C ALA A 20 -12.53 -7.29 16.17
N TYR A 21 -11.37 -6.68 15.94
CA TYR A 21 -10.65 -6.75 14.67
C TYR A 21 -9.31 -7.44 14.93
N THR A 22 -9.18 -8.65 14.40
CA THR A 22 -7.93 -9.41 14.47
C THR A 22 -6.94 -8.81 13.49
N ARG A 23 -5.92 -8.14 14.03
CA ARG A 23 -4.87 -7.52 13.21
C ARG A 23 -4.06 -8.61 12.50
N PRO A 24 -3.68 -8.41 11.22
CA PRO A 24 -2.80 -9.35 10.52
C PRO A 24 -1.45 -9.49 11.23
N THR A 25 -0.94 -10.72 11.34
CA THR A 25 0.39 -10.99 11.91
C THR A 25 1.51 -10.58 10.96
N THR A 26 1.24 -10.56 9.66
CA THR A 26 2.16 -10.13 8.61
C THR A 26 1.36 -9.36 7.57
N ILE A 27 1.92 -8.24 7.12
CA ILE A 27 1.39 -7.46 6.01
C ILE A 27 2.28 -7.71 4.81
N TYR A 28 1.68 -7.74 3.63
CA TYR A 28 2.35 -8.02 2.37
C TYR A 28 2.13 -6.88 1.38
N VAL A 29 3.15 -6.60 0.58
CA VAL A 29 3.10 -5.67 -0.55
C VAL A 29 2.72 -6.45 -1.80
N ALA A 30 1.63 -6.02 -2.43
CA ALA A 30 1.14 -6.52 -3.71
C ALA A 30 1.33 -5.47 -4.81
N LEU A 31 1.69 -5.92 -6.01
CA LEU A 31 1.86 -5.08 -7.20
C LEU A 31 0.64 -5.20 -8.11
N TYR A 32 0.17 -4.06 -8.61
CA TYR A 32 -1.02 -4.00 -9.45
C TYR A 32 -0.75 -3.29 -10.77
N THR A 33 -1.38 -3.79 -11.83
CA THR A 33 -1.38 -3.16 -13.15
C THR A 33 -2.55 -2.19 -13.35
N SER A 34 -3.55 -2.22 -12.46
CA SER A 34 -4.69 -1.29 -12.43
C SER A 34 -5.04 -0.85 -11.00
N ASN A 35 -5.86 0.19 -10.85
CA ASN A 35 -6.21 0.73 -9.54
C ASN A 35 -7.10 -0.26 -8.75
N PRO A 36 -6.68 -0.71 -7.54
CA PRO A 36 -7.50 -1.57 -6.71
C PRO A 36 -8.74 -0.91 -6.14
N THR A 37 -8.76 0.43 -6.03
CA THR A 37 -9.82 1.19 -5.36
C THR A 37 -10.07 0.76 -3.91
N GLY A 38 -10.97 1.45 -3.22
CA GLY A 38 -11.41 1.04 -1.88
C GLY A 38 -12.17 -0.29 -1.87
N ALA A 39 -12.68 -0.72 -3.03
CA ALA A 39 -13.49 -1.93 -3.19
C ALA A 39 -12.70 -3.17 -3.63
N ASP A 40 -11.37 -3.07 -3.76
CA ASP A 40 -10.47 -4.18 -4.15
C ASP A 40 -10.81 -4.81 -5.52
N THR A 41 -10.99 -3.96 -6.53
CA THR A 41 -11.39 -4.32 -7.90
C THR A 41 -10.24 -4.32 -8.90
N GLY A 42 -9.00 -4.17 -8.42
CA GLY A 42 -7.81 -4.03 -9.27
C GLY A 42 -7.23 -5.35 -9.71
N THR A 43 -6.40 -5.29 -10.73
CA THR A 43 -5.67 -6.43 -11.28
C THR A 43 -4.30 -6.51 -10.62
N GLU A 44 -4.16 -7.45 -9.70
CA GLU A 44 -2.86 -7.82 -9.15
C GLU A 44 -2.05 -8.60 -10.19
N VAL A 45 -0.72 -8.42 -10.18
CA VAL A 45 0.18 -9.24 -10.99
C VAL A 45 0.01 -10.72 -10.60
N THR A 46 0.06 -11.61 -11.58
CA THR A 46 0.03 -13.06 -11.37
C THR A 46 1.00 -13.76 -12.30
N GLY A 47 1.54 -14.91 -11.87
CA GLY A 47 2.51 -15.69 -12.67
C GLY A 47 3.89 -15.03 -12.78
N GLY A 48 4.72 -15.53 -13.70
CA GLY A 48 6.04 -14.95 -13.99
C GLY A 48 7.02 -14.86 -12.81
N GLY A 49 6.87 -15.72 -11.80
CA GLY A 49 7.69 -15.67 -10.58
C GLY A 49 7.31 -14.56 -9.59
N TYR A 50 6.23 -13.81 -9.85
CA TYR A 50 5.70 -12.82 -8.91
C TYR A 50 5.16 -13.50 -7.65
N VAL A 51 5.59 -13.00 -6.49
CA VAL A 51 4.99 -13.27 -5.18
C VAL A 51 4.99 -11.98 -4.37
N ARG A 52 3.94 -11.78 -3.55
CA ARG A 52 3.87 -10.67 -2.61
C ARG A 52 5.04 -10.73 -1.63
N GLN A 53 5.54 -9.57 -1.22
CA GLN A 53 6.65 -9.48 -0.26
C GLN A 53 6.15 -9.04 1.10
N ALA A 54 6.62 -9.68 2.17
CA ALA A 54 6.31 -9.23 3.52
C ALA A 54 6.91 -7.83 3.75
N ILE A 55 6.20 -6.98 4.49
CA ILE A 55 6.62 -5.62 4.82
C ILE A 55 6.53 -5.40 6.33
N THR A 56 7.57 -4.74 6.86
CA THR A 56 7.60 -4.23 8.22
C THR A 56 7.53 -2.71 8.19
N PHE A 57 6.73 -2.13 9.08
CA PHE A 57 6.61 -0.69 9.24
C PHE A 57 7.39 -0.23 10.47
N SER A 58 7.98 0.97 10.37
CA SER A 58 8.46 1.70 11.53
C SER A 58 7.30 2.17 12.42
N ALA A 59 7.61 2.43 13.70
CA ALA A 59 6.69 3.11 14.60
C ALA A 59 6.24 4.45 13.98
N PRO A 60 4.98 4.85 14.19
CA PRO A 60 4.47 6.07 13.57
C PRO A 60 5.19 7.31 14.09
N THR A 61 5.54 8.20 13.18
CA THR A 61 6.07 9.55 13.45
C THR A 61 5.05 10.62 13.05
N ASN A 62 5.22 11.84 13.55
CA ASN A 62 4.42 12.99 13.16
C ASN A 62 5.15 13.74 12.03
N ASP A 63 4.84 13.38 10.78
CA ASP A 63 5.49 13.95 9.60
C ASP A 63 4.71 15.16 9.09
N SER A 64 5.43 16.20 8.65
CA SER A 64 4.85 17.42 8.12
C SER A 64 4.75 17.38 6.59
N TYR A 65 3.58 17.72 6.07
CA TYR A 65 3.26 17.74 4.65
C TYR A 65 2.71 19.10 4.24
N ASN A 66 3.01 19.52 3.02
CA ASN A 66 2.34 20.67 2.41
C ASN A 66 1.05 20.20 1.74
N GLU A 67 -0.09 20.69 2.22
CA GLU A 67 -1.39 20.35 1.68
C GLU A 67 -2.19 21.62 1.35
N TYR A 68 -2.87 21.60 0.22
CA TYR A 68 -3.80 22.65 -0.15
C TYR A 68 -5.10 22.49 0.63
N ASN A 69 -5.55 23.57 1.25
CA ASN A 69 -6.86 23.61 1.88
C ASN A 69 -7.94 23.55 0.79
N ASN A 70 -8.82 22.55 0.85
CA ASN A 70 -9.88 22.33 -0.13
C ASN A 70 -10.94 23.44 -0.20
N LYS A 71 -11.04 24.29 0.83
CA LYS A 71 -12.00 25.40 0.91
C LYS A 71 -11.39 26.75 0.54
N THR A 72 -10.18 27.04 1.00
CA THR A 72 -9.53 28.34 0.79
C THR A 72 -8.53 28.32 -0.37
N GLY A 73 -8.13 27.15 -0.87
CA GLY A 73 -7.10 27.00 -1.89
C GLY A 73 -5.69 27.36 -1.40
N GLN A 74 -5.53 27.73 -0.13
CA GLN A 74 -4.26 28.14 0.44
C GLN A 74 -3.39 26.92 0.75
N LEU A 75 -2.11 27.00 0.43
CA LEU A 75 -1.12 26.01 0.86
C LEU A 75 -0.81 26.19 2.35
N GLY A 76 -0.92 25.12 3.12
CA GLY A 76 -0.54 25.09 4.52
C GLY A 76 0.31 23.87 4.85
N THR A 77 1.01 23.92 5.99
CA THR A 77 1.71 22.76 6.54
C THR A 77 0.77 22.04 7.51
N VAL A 78 0.63 20.73 7.32
CA VAL A 78 -0.14 19.84 8.19
C VAL A 78 0.76 18.75 8.72
N THR A 79 0.59 18.38 9.98
CA THR A 79 1.36 17.30 10.62
C THR A 79 0.47 16.08 10.78
N LYS A 80 0.92 14.92 10.30
CA LYS A 80 0.11 13.70 10.25
C LYS A 80 0.86 12.47 10.79
N PRO A 81 0.19 11.61 11.58
CA PRO A 81 0.74 10.32 11.98
C PRO A 81 1.05 9.46 10.75
N THR A 82 2.30 9.06 10.62
CA THR A 82 2.84 8.39 9.44
C THR A 82 3.73 7.22 9.83
N SER A 83 3.51 6.07 9.22
CA SER A 83 4.40 4.91 9.27
C SER A 83 4.96 4.63 7.88
N LYS A 84 6.23 4.21 7.84
CA LYS A 84 6.96 3.91 6.59
C LYS A 84 7.53 2.50 6.61
N ASN A 85 7.74 1.90 5.45
CA ASN A 85 8.46 0.63 5.40
C ASN A 85 9.88 0.79 5.93
N SER A 86 10.27 -0.07 6.87
CA SER A 86 11.55 0.05 7.58
C SER A 86 12.72 -0.66 6.88
N ALA A 87 12.48 -1.29 5.74
CA ALA A 87 13.47 -2.02 4.95
C ALA A 87 13.12 -1.94 3.45
N GLU A 88 14.13 -2.11 2.60
CA GLU A 88 13.92 -2.30 1.16
C GLU A 88 13.08 -3.56 0.92
N ILE A 89 12.10 -3.44 0.03
CA ILE A 89 11.29 -4.56 -0.43
C ILE A 89 11.80 -5.00 -1.80
N VAL A 90 12.26 -6.24 -1.91
CA VAL A 90 12.86 -6.80 -3.13
C VAL A 90 11.97 -7.91 -3.64
N PHE A 91 11.40 -7.74 -4.84
CA PHE A 91 10.62 -8.79 -5.49
C PHE A 91 11.56 -9.82 -6.16
N PRO A 92 11.08 -11.03 -6.46
CA PRO A 92 11.83 -11.98 -7.28
C PRO A 92 12.18 -11.40 -8.65
N ILE A 93 13.16 -12.02 -9.32
CA ILE A 93 13.41 -11.73 -10.72
C ILE A 93 12.21 -12.24 -11.53
N ALA A 94 11.66 -11.39 -12.39
CA ALA A 94 10.55 -11.74 -13.25
C ALA A 94 10.97 -12.83 -14.24
N THR A 95 10.25 -13.94 -14.28
CA THR A 95 10.47 -15.03 -15.25
C THR A 95 9.61 -14.89 -16.50
N ALA A 96 8.70 -13.91 -16.51
CA ALA A 96 7.86 -13.50 -17.62
C ALA A 96 7.46 -12.03 -17.40
N ASP A 97 6.87 -11.39 -18.41
CA ASP A 97 6.43 -10.00 -18.29
C ASP A 97 5.31 -9.87 -17.25
N TRP A 98 5.49 -8.97 -16.28
CA TRP A 98 4.46 -8.61 -15.29
C TRP A 98 3.60 -7.42 -15.75
N GLY A 99 4.04 -6.72 -16.79
CA GLY A 99 3.39 -5.54 -17.34
C GLY A 99 3.76 -4.25 -16.61
N THR A 100 2.95 -3.20 -16.82
CA THR A 100 3.18 -1.88 -16.21
C THR A 100 2.55 -1.82 -14.83
N ILE A 101 3.39 -1.76 -13.81
CA ILE A 101 2.98 -1.62 -12.42
C ILE A 101 2.60 -0.17 -12.16
N THR A 102 1.32 0.06 -11.85
CA THR A 102 0.74 1.40 -11.65
C THR A 102 0.36 1.65 -10.19
N HIS A 103 0.09 0.60 -9.42
CA HIS A 103 -0.37 0.72 -8.03
C HIS A 103 0.30 -0.32 -7.13
N ILE A 104 0.31 -0.02 -5.84
CA ILE A 104 0.71 -0.93 -4.76
C ILE A 104 -0.50 -1.13 -3.85
N GLY A 105 -0.71 -2.36 -3.39
CA GLY A 105 -1.65 -2.68 -2.31
C GLY A 105 -0.95 -3.31 -1.12
N LEU A 106 -1.43 -3.02 0.08
CA LEU A 106 -1.08 -3.75 1.30
C LEU A 106 -2.13 -4.84 1.55
N ARG A 107 -1.69 -6.07 1.78
CA ARG A 107 -2.53 -7.25 1.93
C ARG A 107 -2.26 -7.93 3.27
N ASP A 108 -3.25 -8.57 3.84
CA ASP A 108 -3.14 -9.33 5.11
C ASP A 108 -2.61 -10.77 4.95
N ALA A 109 -2.42 -11.24 3.71
CA ALA A 109 -1.99 -12.60 3.42
C ALA A 109 -1.01 -12.66 2.24
N ALA A 110 -0.18 -13.71 2.20
CA ALA A 110 0.77 -13.95 1.11
C ALA A 110 0.08 -14.26 -0.23
N THR A 111 -1.12 -14.85 -0.19
CA THR A 111 -1.99 -15.11 -1.34
C THR A 111 -3.44 -14.89 -0.91
N GLY A 112 -4.31 -14.43 -1.82
CA GLY A 112 -5.71 -14.10 -1.49
C GLY A 112 -5.81 -12.95 -0.49
N GLY A 113 -6.64 -13.10 0.55
CA GLY A 113 -6.73 -12.15 1.66
C GLY A 113 -7.40 -10.81 1.30
N THR A 114 -7.43 -9.91 2.28
CA THR A 114 -8.09 -8.60 2.22
C THR A 114 -7.09 -7.51 1.83
N LEU A 115 -7.52 -6.60 0.96
CA LEU A 115 -6.81 -5.33 0.76
C LEU A 115 -6.95 -4.45 2.01
N LEU A 116 -5.84 -3.95 2.53
CA LEU A 116 -5.78 -3.07 3.69
C LEU A 116 -5.74 -1.61 3.26
N SER A 117 -4.78 -1.27 2.40
CA SER A 117 -4.63 0.07 1.82
C SER A 117 -3.97 -0.03 0.46
N TYR A 118 -4.03 1.05 -0.30
CA TYR A 118 -3.48 1.08 -1.66
C TYR A 118 -3.02 2.49 -2.01
N ASP A 119 -2.12 2.59 -2.98
CA ASP A 119 -1.74 3.88 -3.53
C ASP A 119 -1.25 3.74 -4.97
N GLN A 120 -1.27 4.87 -5.68
CA GLN A 120 -0.69 4.96 -7.01
C GLN A 120 0.83 5.09 -6.93
N ILE A 121 1.54 4.44 -7.85
CA ILE A 121 2.96 4.72 -8.10
C ILE A 121 3.05 5.95 -9.01
N ASN A 122 3.67 7.04 -8.53
CA ASN A 122 3.78 8.29 -9.29
C ASN A 122 4.48 8.13 -10.64
N ASN A 123 5.47 7.23 -10.71
CA ASN A 123 6.18 6.88 -11.93
C ASN A 123 6.02 5.38 -12.19
N PRO A 124 4.93 4.94 -12.86
CA PRO A 124 4.70 3.53 -13.17
C PRO A 124 5.90 2.89 -13.86
N ARG A 125 6.13 1.60 -13.58
CA ARG A 125 7.27 0.85 -14.12
C ARG A 125 6.80 -0.38 -14.87
N THR A 126 7.20 -0.52 -16.12
CA THR A 126 7.06 -1.79 -16.86
C THR A 126 8.12 -2.76 -16.37
N VAL A 127 7.71 -3.98 -16.03
CA VAL A 127 8.58 -5.07 -15.61
C VAL A 127 8.45 -6.19 -16.63
N LEU A 128 9.55 -6.45 -17.34
CA LEU A 128 9.67 -7.50 -18.34
C LEU A 128 10.42 -8.71 -17.78
N ALA A 129 10.44 -9.81 -18.52
CA ALA A 129 11.26 -10.96 -18.15
C ALA A 129 12.73 -10.56 -17.90
N ASN A 130 13.30 -11.09 -16.81
CA ASN A 130 14.63 -10.79 -16.25
C ASN A 130 14.77 -9.47 -15.49
N ASP A 131 13.74 -8.63 -15.44
CA ASP A 131 13.74 -7.45 -14.58
C ASP A 131 13.54 -7.83 -13.10
N ARG A 132 13.91 -6.91 -12.21
CA ARG A 132 13.61 -7.03 -10.78
C ARG A 132 13.17 -5.70 -10.22
N LEU A 133 11.93 -5.66 -9.73
CA LEU A 133 11.39 -4.48 -9.05
C LEU A 133 11.88 -4.45 -7.60
N ARG A 134 12.24 -3.25 -7.14
CA ARG A 134 12.59 -2.96 -5.75
C ARG A 134 11.91 -1.68 -5.30
N LEU A 135 11.50 -1.66 -4.04
CA LEU A 135 10.98 -0.47 -3.38
C LEU A 135 11.94 -0.12 -2.24
N PRO A 136 12.60 1.05 -2.28
CA PRO A 136 13.55 1.42 -1.24
C PRO A 136 12.87 1.59 0.12
N ILE A 137 13.68 1.68 1.18
CA ILE A 137 13.19 2.16 2.49
C ILE A 137 12.44 3.48 2.31
N ASP A 138 11.41 3.69 3.12
CA ASP A 138 10.54 4.89 3.08
C ASP A 138 9.73 5.10 1.79
N ALA A 139 9.73 4.16 0.84
CA ALA A 139 8.94 4.26 -0.38
C ALA A 139 7.43 4.04 -0.17
N ILE A 140 7.04 3.21 0.80
CA ILE A 140 5.66 2.90 1.14
C ILE A 140 5.32 3.66 2.42
N ILE A 141 4.41 4.63 2.29
CA ILE A 141 4.07 5.59 3.34
C ILE A 141 2.58 5.50 3.68
N GLN A 142 2.25 4.97 4.84
CA GLN A 142 0.89 4.99 5.38
C GLN A 142 0.72 6.18 6.32
N THR A 143 -0.10 7.14 5.88
CA THR A 143 -0.45 8.33 6.67
C THR A 143 -1.93 8.27 7.04
N MET A 144 -2.27 8.58 8.29
CA MET A 144 -3.65 8.81 8.70
C MET A 144 -4.04 10.24 8.31
N ARG A 145 -5.12 10.39 7.54
CA ARG A 145 -5.59 11.69 7.02
C ARG A 145 -6.87 12.13 7.71
#